data_AF-A0A383RNK3-F1
#
_entry.id   AF-A0A383RNK3-F1
#
_cell.length_a   1.000
_cell.length_b   1.000
_cell.length_c   1.000
_cell.angle_alpha   90.00
_cell.angle_beta   90.00
_cell.angle_gamma   90.00
#
_symmetry.space_group_name_H-M   'P 1'
#
loop_
_entity.id
_entity.type
_entity.pdbx_description
1 polymer ?
#
loop_
_entity_poly.entity_id
_entity_poly.type
_entity_poly.pdbx_seq_one_letter_code
_entity_poly.pdbx_strand_id
1 'polypeptide(L)'
;MRTKARGMTLLEVILGLAVLALGVLAAAVLQVRALQATDSARRDSQATHLAQGLLERARAAGGLQSGELLQWQRQVREVLGDQAQGRVSRAGARLVVQIDWPDARAPAPPGIRLQGRP
;
A
#
# COMPACT_ATOMS: atom_id res chain seq x y z
N MET A 1 -58.40 -18.81 18.07
CA MET A 1 -58.35 -17.53 17.31
C MET A 1 -57.38 -17.73 16.15
N ARG A 2 -57.83 -17.63 14.88
CA ARG A 2 -56.97 -17.81 13.70
C ARG A 2 -56.32 -16.46 13.35
N THR A 3 -55.00 -16.37 13.36
CA THR A 3 -54.27 -15.20 12.87
C THR A 3 -54.43 -15.10 11.35
N LYS A 4 -54.82 -13.92 10.86
CA LYS A 4 -55.05 -13.64 9.43
C LYS A 4 -53.69 -13.35 8.78
N ALA A 5 -53.24 -14.20 7.87
CA ALA A 5 -52.05 -13.92 7.07
C ALA A 5 -52.35 -12.78 6.08
N ARG A 6 -51.51 -11.75 6.05
CA ARG A 6 -51.58 -10.64 5.08
C ARG A 6 -50.69 -10.99 3.88
N GLY A 7 -51.18 -10.76 2.66
CA GLY A 7 -50.37 -10.89 1.45
C GLY A 7 -49.36 -9.74 1.32
N MET A 8 -48.23 -10.01 0.67
CA MET A 8 -47.17 -9.02 0.41
C MET A 8 -47.57 -8.13 -0.77
N THR A 9 -47.35 -6.82 -0.66
CA THR A 9 -47.72 -5.87 -1.73
C THR A 9 -46.59 -5.70 -2.75
N LEU A 10 -46.93 -5.36 -4.00
CA LEU A 10 -45.92 -5.04 -5.03
C LEU A 10 -45.02 -3.86 -4.60
N LEU A 11 -45.60 -2.87 -3.91
CA LEU A 11 -44.89 -1.72 -3.36
C LEU A 11 -43.80 -2.14 -2.36
N GLU A 12 -44.09 -3.12 -1.52
CA GLU A 12 -43.15 -3.64 -0.52
C GLU A 12 -41.94 -4.30 -1.18
N VAL A 13 -42.18 -5.08 -2.24
CA VAL A 13 -41.11 -5.74 -3.00
C VAL A 13 -40.21 -4.72 -3.70
N ILE A 14 -40.79 -3.70 -4.35
CA ILE A 14 -39.97 -2.70 -5.06
C ILE A 14 -39.20 -1.80 -4.08
N LEU A 15 -39.77 -1.50 -2.91
CA LEU A 15 -39.04 -0.78 -1.85
C LEU A 15 -37.89 -1.64 -1.31
N GLY A 16 -38.12 -2.94 -1.10
CA GLY A 16 -37.08 -3.89 -0.70
C GLY A 16 -35.96 -3.98 -1.73
N LEU A 17 -36.30 -4.09 -3.02
CA LEU A 17 -35.32 -4.10 -4.12
C LEU A 17 -34.56 -2.78 -4.24
N ALA A 18 -35.23 -1.63 -4.01
CA ALA A 18 -34.57 -0.33 -4.00
C ALA A 18 -33.50 -0.26 -2.90
N VAL A 19 -33.86 -0.64 -1.67
CA VAL A 19 -32.92 -0.68 -0.53
C VAL A 19 -31.78 -1.67 -0.78
N LEU A 20 -32.08 -2.85 -1.36
CA LEU A 20 -31.06 -3.83 -1.72
C LEU A 20 -30.05 -3.28 -2.73
N ALA A 21 -30.54 -2.62 -3.79
CA ALA A 21 -29.69 -2.03 -4.82
C ALA A 21 -28.75 -0.97 -4.22
N LEU A 22 -29.28 -0.09 -3.37
CA LEU A 22 -28.49 0.89 -2.60
C LEU A 22 -27.41 0.21 -1.74
N GLY A 23 -27.76 -0.86 -1.05
CA GLY A 23 -26.83 -1.63 -0.21
C GLY A 23 -25.69 -2.27 -1.02
N VAL A 24 -25.99 -2.87 -2.18
CA VAL A 24 -24.98 -3.47 -3.06
C VAL A 24 -24.02 -2.41 -3.61
N LEU A 25 -24.54 -1.25 -4.02
CA LEU A 25 -23.72 -0.13 -4.49
C LEU A 25 -22.78 0.38 -3.38
N ALA A 26 -23.28 0.54 -2.16
CA ALA A 26 -22.46 0.93 -1.02
C ALA A 26 -21.36 -0.12 -0.71
N ALA A 27 -21.70 -1.40 -0.76
CA ALA A 27 -20.75 -2.50 -0.57
C ALA A 27 -19.67 -2.51 -1.66
N ALA A 28 -20.02 -2.26 -2.92
CA ALA A 28 -19.05 -2.19 -4.03
C ALA A 28 -18.04 -1.05 -3.83
N VAL A 29 -18.48 0.11 -3.37
CA VAL A 29 -17.58 1.22 -3.03
C VAL A 29 -16.61 0.81 -1.91
N LEU A 30 -17.09 0.14 -0.87
CA LEU A 30 -16.24 -0.36 0.20
C LEU A 30 -15.24 -1.41 -0.29
N GLN A 31 -15.65 -2.29 -1.21
CA GLN A 31 -14.78 -3.29 -1.84
C GLN A 31 -13.63 -2.63 -2.62
N VAL A 32 -13.91 -1.59 -3.42
CA VAL A 32 -12.86 -0.83 -4.12
C VAL A 32 -11.87 -0.22 -3.14
N ARG A 33 -12.33 0.34 -2.03
CA ARG A 33 -11.45 0.87 -0.98
C ARG A 33 -10.60 -0.22 -0.33
N ALA A 34 -11.17 -1.39 -0.08
CA ALA A 34 -10.43 -2.52 0.47
C ALA A 34 -9.33 -3.02 -0.48
N LEU A 35 -9.61 -3.06 -1.79
CA LEU A 35 -8.61 -3.39 -2.82
C LEU A 35 -7.49 -2.36 -2.85
N GLN A 36 -7.83 -1.07 -2.82
CA GLN A 36 -6.85 0.02 -2.78
C GLN A 36 -5.96 -0.08 -1.54
N ALA A 37 -6.54 -0.29 -0.35
CA ALA A 37 -5.80 -0.45 0.88
C ALA A 37 -4.85 -1.67 0.84
N THR A 38 -5.29 -2.77 0.23
CA THR A 38 -4.45 -3.98 0.07
C THR A 38 -3.29 -3.73 -0.90
N ASP A 39 -3.53 -3.02 -2.01
CA ASP A 39 -2.49 -2.63 -2.97
C ASP A 39 -1.44 -1.71 -2.31
N SER A 40 -1.88 -0.69 -1.58
CA SER A 40 -1.00 0.21 -0.82
C SER A 40 -0.15 -0.57 0.19
N ALA A 41 -0.76 -1.42 1.01
CA ALA A 41 -0.05 -2.22 2.02
C ALA A 41 0.99 -3.18 1.40
N ARG A 42 0.70 -3.75 0.22
CA ARG A 42 1.66 -4.58 -0.52
C ARG A 42 2.87 -3.78 -0.98
N ARG A 43 2.67 -2.57 -1.52
CA ARG A 43 3.77 -1.69 -1.95
C ARG A 43 4.63 -1.23 -0.78
N ASP A 44 4.00 -0.84 0.33
CA ASP A 44 4.70 -0.49 1.57
C ASP A 44 5.56 -1.65 2.08
N SER A 45 5.02 -2.88 2.03
CA SER A 45 5.75 -4.09 2.43
C SER A 45 6.96 -4.32 1.51
N GLN A 46 6.79 -4.22 0.19
CA GLN A 46 7.88 -4.34 -0.79
C GLN A 46 8.98 -3.30 -0.53
N ALA A 47 8.61 -2.03 -0.35
CA ALA A 47 9.56 -0.96 -0.03
C ALA A 47 10.31 -1.23 1.28
N THR A 48 9.61 -1.71 2.30
CA THR A 48 10.22 -2.09 3.58
C THR A 48 11.20 -3.24 3.41
N HIS A 49 10.85 -4.29 2.67
CA HIS A 49 11.75 -5.40 2.38
C HIS A 49 13.02 -4.96 1.62
N LEU A 50 12.88 -4.06 0.63
CA LEU A 50 14.02 -3.51 -0.11
C LEU A 50 14.95 -2.68 0.77
N ALA A 51 14.39 -1.87 1.67
CA ALA A 51 15.17 -1.05 2.59
C ALA A 51 15.86 -1.89 3.68
N GLN A 52 15.15 -2.86 4.27
CA GLN A 52 15.73 -3.80 5.25
C GLN A 52 16.85 -4.63 4.62
N GLY A 53 16.63 -5.16 3.41
CA GLY A 53 17.65 -5.94 2.70
C GLY A 53 18.90 -5.11 2.32
N LEU A 54 18.78 -3.79 2.14
CA LEU A 54 19.95 -2.92 1.99
C LEU A 54 20.68 -2.71 3.31
N LEU A 55 19.94 -2.46 4.40
CA LEU A 55 20.50 -2.27 5.74
C LEU A 55 21.24 -3.52 6.23
N GLU A 56 20.68 -4.70 5.99
CA GLU A 56 21.29 -5.98 6.36
C GLU A 56 22.58 -6.23 5.58
N ARG A 57 22.59 -5.97 4.27
CA ARG A 57 23.81 -6.07 3.45
C ARG A 57 24.87 -5.06 3.90
N ALA A 58 24.48 -3.82 4.19
CA ALA A 58 25.39 -2.81 4.72
C ALA A 58 26.05 -3.27 6.02
N ARG A 59 25.27 -3.88 6.93
CA ARG A 59 25.79 -4.44 8.20
C ARG A 59 26.71 -5.62 7.99
N ALA A 60 26.34 -6.55 7.12
CA ALA A 60 27.14 -7.72 6.84
C ALA A 60 28.49 -7.37 6.19
N ALA A 61 28.50 -6.37 5.31
CA ALA A 61 29.70 -5.91 4.58
C ALA A 61 30.49 -4.80 5.31
N GLY A 62 29.96 -4.24 6.41
CA GLY A 62 30.56 -3.10 7.12
C GLY A 62 30.48 -1.75 6.38
N GLY A 63 29.59 -1.65 5.39
CA GLY A 63 29.42 -0.48 4.54
C GLY A 63 28.66 -0.81 3.25
N LEU A 64 28.39 0.22 2.43
CA LEU A 64 27.78 0.06 1.11
C LEU A 64 28.74 0.56 0.04
N GLN A 65 28.98 -0.25 -0.98
CA GLN A 65 29.78 0.14 -2.13
C GLN A 65 28.91 0.88 -3.17
N SER A 66 29.52 1.75 -3.97
CA SER A 66 28.80 2.53 -4.99
C SER A 66 28.04 1.66 -5.99
N GLY A 67 28.60 0.50 -6.38
CA GLY A 67 27.95 -0.44 -7.30
C GLY A 67 26.70 -1.09 -6.72
N GLU A 68 26.70 -1.43 -5.44
CA GLU A 68 25.56 -2.02 -4.74
C GLU A 68 24.41 -1.02 -4.58
N LEU A 69 24.75 0.24 -4.30
CA LEU A 69 23.78 1.34 -4.25
C LEU A 69 23.10 1.53 -5.61
N LEU A 70 23.87 1.52 -6.71
CA LEU A 70 23.31 1.64 -8.06
C LEU A 70 22.42 0.45 -8.43
N GLN A 71 22.80 -0.76 -8.05
CA GLN A 71 21.95 -1.94 -8.25
C GLN A 71 20.65 -1.85 -7.43
N TRP A 72 20.75 -1.45 -6.16
CA TRP A 72 19.57 -1.29 -5.31
C TRP A 72 18.63 -0.20 -5.83
N GLN A 73 19.16 0.93 -6.30
CA GLN A 73 18.34 1.97 -6.93
C GLN A 73 17.63 1.48 -8.19
N ARG A 74 18.27 0.61 -9.00
CA ARG A 74 17.60 -0.04 -10.14
C ARG A 74 16.48 -0.96 -9.66
N GLN A 75 16.74 -1.80 -8.67
CA GLN A 75 15.75 -2.71 -8.11
C GLN A 75 14.55 -1.95 -7.50
N VAL A 76 14.78 -0.81 -6.85
CA VAL A 76 13.71 0.06 -6.33
C VAL A 76 12.80 0.53 -7.47
N ARG A 77 13.36 0.95 -8.61
CA ARG A 77 12.58 1.35 -9.79
C ARG A 77 11.84 0.17 -10.42
N GLU A 78 12.48 -0.98 -10.52
CA GLU A 78 11.86 -2.18 -11.09
C GLU A 78 10.66 -2.68 -10.26
N VAL A 79 10.74 -2.58 -8.92
CA VAL A 79 9.71 -3.11 -8.02
C VAL A 79 8.61 -2.09 -7.71
N LEU A 80 8.96 -0.82 -7.50
CA LEU A 80 8.02 0.23 -7.06
C LEU A 80 7.60 1.18 -8.19
N GLY A 81 8.18 1.03 -9.39
CA GLY A 81 7.87 1.82 -10.59
C GLY A 81 9.00 2.77 -10.99
N ASP A 82 9.05 3.13 -12.27
CA ASP A 82 10.16 3.86 -12.88
C ASP A 82 10.47 5.22 -12.23
N GLN A 83 9.46 5.82 -11.59
CA GLN A 83 9.58 7.10 -10.91
C GLN A 83 9.92 6.97 -9.41
N ALA A 84 10.07 5.74 -8.89
CA ALA A 84 10.49 5.51 -7.51
C ALA A 84 11.95 5.93 -7.30
N GLN A 85 12.22 6.59 -6.17
CA GLN A 85 13.50 7.15 -5.80
C GLN A 85 13.96 6.54 -4.48
N GLY A 86 15.02 5.72 -4.55
CA GLY A 86 15.73 5.23 -3.38
C GLY A 86 16.93 6.13 -3.07
N ARG A 87 16.95 6.78 -1.91
CA ARG A 87 18.07 7.58 -1.40
C ARG A 87 18.64 6.97 -0.14
N VAL A 88 19.96 6.97 -0.05
CA VAL A 88 20.69 6.48 1.13
C VAL A 88 21.61 7.60 1.59
N SER A 89 21.47 8.02 2.84
CA SER A 89 22.34 9.04 3.45
C SER A 89 22.97 8.50 4.72
N ARG A 90 24.25 8.83 4.94
CA ARG A 90 24.97 8.44 6.15
C ARG A 90 24.97 9.61 7.12
N ALA A 91 24.30 9.46 8.25
CA ALA A 91 24.32 10.41 9.36
C ALA A 91 25.27 9.88 10.45
N GLY A 92 26.57 10.15 10.30
CA GLY A 92 27.61 9.65 11.20
C GLY A 92 27.68 8.11 11.24
N ALA A 93 27.35 7.53 12.38
CA ALA A 93 27.31 6.08 12.61
C ALA A 93 25.95 5.44 12.26
N ARG A 94 25.04 6.15 11.58
CA ARG A 94 23.71 5.64 11.19
C ARG A 94 23.49 5.80 9.69
N LEU A 95 23.00 4.75 9.05
CA LEU A 95 22.56 4.71 7.68
C LEU A 95 21.06 5.01 7.62
N VAL A 96 20.67 6.02 6.87
CA VAL A 96 19.27 6.43 6.65
C VAL A 96 18.89 6.05 5.22
N VAL A 97 17.97 5.11 5.09
CA VAL A 97 17.40 4.69 3.81
C VAL A 97 16.03 5.36 3.67
N GLN A 98 15.86 6.12 2.60
CA GLN A 98 14.59 6.75 2.25
C GLN A 98 14.18 6.23 0.87
N ILE A 99 12.96 5.73 0.76
CA ILE A 99 12.37 5.33 -0.51
C ILE A 99 11.11 6.15 -0.68
N ASP A 100 11.06 6.96 -1.73
CA ASP A 100 9.90 7.75 -2.13
C ASP A 100 9.38 7.17 -3.46
N TRP A 101 8.07 6.96 -3.60
CA TRP A 101 7.48 6.60 -4.89
C TRP A 101 6.24 7.44 -5.17
N PRO A 102 5.99 7.82 -6.43
CA PRO A 102 4.78 8.54 -6.75
C PRO A 102 3.59 7.60 -6.65
N ASP A 103 2.62 7.99 -5.83
CA ASP A 103 1.29 7.43 -5.88
C ASP A 103 0.36 8.50 -6.46
N ALA A 104 -0.17 8.26 -7.66
CA ALA A 104 -1.11 9.18 -8.32
C ALA A 104 -2.38 9.45 -7.50
N ARG A 105 -2.60 8.66 -6.45
CA ARG A 105 -3.75 8.76 -5.53
C ARG A 105 -3.45 9.65 -4.31
N ALA A 106 -2.19 10.01 -4.05
CA ALA A 106 -1.78 10.77 -2.87
C ALA A 106 -1.17 12.14 -3.24
N PRO A 107 -1.57 13.24 -2.58
CA PRO A 107 -1.04 14.59 -2.86
C PRO A 107 0.42 14.78 -2.41
N ALA A 108 0.93 13.91 -1.54
CA ALA A 108 2.34 13.82 -1.19
C ALA A 108 2.86 12.42 -1.58
N PRO A 109 4.07 12.31 -2.16
CA PRO A 109 4.64 11.01 -2.49
C PRO A 109 4.75 10.18 -1.21
N PRO A 110 4.11 9.00 -1.12
CA PRO A 110 4.34 8.09 -0.02
C PRO A 110 5.82 7.73 0.04
N GLY A 111 6.41 7.87 1.22
CA GLY A 111 7.82 7.64 1.44
C GLY A 111 8.07 6.93 2.76
N ILE A 112 8.85 5.86 2.73
CA ILE A 112 9.30 5.16 3.92
C ILE A 112 10.73 5.61 4.23
N ARG A 113 10.95 6.03 5.47
CA ARG A 113 12.27 6.42 6.00
C ARG A 113 12.68 5.47 7.12
N LEU A 114 13.66 4.62 6.84
CA LEU A 114 14.23 3.69 7.81
C LEU A 114 15.62 4.16 8.24
N GLN A 115 15.92 4.01 9.52
CA GLN A 115 17.23 4.32 10.09
C GLN A 115 17.83 3.07 10.71
N GLY A 116 19.10 2.77 10.45
CA GLY A 116 19.81 1.65 11.05
C GLY A 116 21.30 1.92 11.23
N ARG A 117 21.96 1.21 12.14
CA ARG A 117 23.43 1.23 12.21
C ARG A 117 24.02 0.36 11.08
N PRO A 118 25.11 0.80 10.43
CA PRO A 118 25.88 -0.02 9.50
C PRO A 118 26.68 -1.08 10.26
#